data_AF-A0A914QUM8-F1
#
_entry.id   AF-A0A914QUM8-F1
#
_cell.length_a   1.000
_cell.length_b   1.000
_cell.length_c   1.000
_cell.angle_alpha   90.00
_cell.angle_beta   90.00
_cell.angle_gamma   90.00
#
_symmetry.space_group_name_H-M   'P 1'
#
loop_
_entity.id
_entity.type
_entity.pdbx_description
1 polymer ?
#
loop_
_entity_poly.entity_id
_entity_poly.type
_entity_poly.pdbx_seq_one_letter_code
_entity_poly.pdbx_strand_id
1 'polypeptide(L)'
;MSSKTFQEAFELVEFASTPPSSLPTKETKDPFDLVTRTLCDKISSSSFNALFQNLQLEPLPCTSTGNDNDARLHYSDVLRFILSVFCDEASATALPTDDWTALSSKQIEAIIRTFEMLVAMSILPSIDQGIGVPLEKRVTFVKIWKPFLDASQRIQQLQKTLQIFQRLCDINDGLKIQLISKFLPDFISANEQLIQLNDLLLKDDYESFLKKLPLSVIMKEFLLLYGGFGLGGRKAMAPAWFMTSISKKLSDGLASPKGLSNLLFAFDELGMAFLLSGVF
;
A
#
# COMPACT_ATOMS: atom_id res chain seq x y z
N MET A 1 -18.45 11.22 -22.78
CA MET A 1 -16.98 11.22 -22.92
C MET A 1 -16.25 10.37 -21.86
N SER A 2 -16.86 10.04 -20.71
CA SER A 2 -16.16 9.39 -19.58
C SER A 2 -15.79 7.90 -19.76
N SER A 3 -16.47 7.14 -20.64
CA SER A 3 -16.15 5.71 -20.81
C SER A 3 -14.81 5.45 -21.50
N LYS A 4 -14.36 6.33 -22.41
CA LYS A 4 -13.09 6.14 -23.14
C LYS A 4 -11.88 6.47 -22.28
N THR A 5 -11.94 7.56 -21.53
CA THR A 5 -10.87 7.99 -20.61
C THR A 5 -10.73 7.03 -19.44
N PHE A 6 -11.84 6.51 -18.91
CA PHE A 6 -11.81 5.44 -17.90
C PHE A 6 -11.14 4.17 -18.42
N GLN A 7 -11.46 3.73 -19.64
CA GLN A 7 -10.83 2.55 -20.25
C GLN A 7 -9.32 2.77 -20.44
N GLU A 8 -8.91 3.95 -20.90
CA GLU A 8 -7.49 4.30 -21.08
C GLU A 8 -6.75 4.39 -19.73
N ALA A 9 -7.38 4.93 -18.69
CA ALA A 9 -6.82 4.93 -17.33
C ALA A 9 -6.64 3.50 -16.80
N PHE A 10 -7.59 2.61 -17.09
CA PHE A 10 -7.46 1.21 -16.73
C PHE A 10 -6.34 0.51 -17.52
N GLU A 11 -6.16 0.80 -18.80
CA GLU A 11 -5.04 0.26 -19.60
C GLU A 11 -3.68 0.66 -19.01
N LEU A 12 -3.56 1.86 -18.45
CA LEU A 12 -2.35 2.27 -17.72
C LEU A 12 -2.14 1.45 -16.44
N VAL A 13 -3.19 1.19 -15.67
CA VAL A 13 -3.13 0.34 -14.47
C VAL A 13 -2.74 -1.08 -14.84
N GLU A 14 -3.34 -1.66 -15.88
CA GLU A 14 -3.03 -3.00 -16.37
C GLU A 14 -1.56 -3.10 -16.82
N PHE A 15 -1.09 -2.10 -17.57
CA PHE A 15 0.29 -2.03 -18.01
C PHE A 15 1.27 -1.93 -16.82
N ALA A 16 0.95 -1.11 -15.82
CA ALA A 16 1.75 -1.00 -14.59
C ALA A 16 1.73 -2.27 -13.72
N SER A 17 0.65 -3.05 -13.78
CA SER A 17 0.48 -4.28 -12.98
C SER A 17 1.35 -5.44 -13.44
N THR A 18 1.94 -5.33 -14.64
CA THR A 18 2.75 -6.38 -15.24
C THR A 18 4.21 -6.20 -14.82
N PRO A 19 4.82 -7.15 -14.08
CA PRO A 19 6.23 -7.07 -13.77
C PRO A 19 7.05 -7.09 -15.07
N PRO A 20 8.19 -6.38 -15.15
CA PRO A 20 9.01 -6.36 -16.34
C PRO A 20 9.37 -7.79 -16.77
N SER A 21 8.96 -8.16 -17.98
CA SER A 21 9.17 -9.49 -18.57
C SER A 21 10.63 -9.85 -18.79
N SER A 22 11.53 -8.86 -18.72
CA SER A 22 12.97 -9.03 -18.67
C SER A 22 13.50 -8.25 -17.46
N LEU A 23 13.83 -8.98 -16.39
CA LEU A 23 14.75 -8.42 -15.41
C LEU A 23 16.01 -7.97 -16.17
N PRO A 24 16.53 -6.79 -15.88
CA PRO A 24 17.69 -6.31 -16.59
C PRO A 24 18.84 -7.30 -16.44
N THR A 25 19.45 -7.66 -17.56
CA THR A 25 20.73 -8.39 -17.58
C THR A 25 21.75 -7.58 -16.79
N LYS A 26 22.86 -8.20 -16.36
CA LYS A 26 23.93 -7.61 -15.53
C LYS A 26 24.47 -6.22 -15.96
N GLU A 27 24.06 -5.71 -17.11
CA GLU A 27 24.48 -4.46 -17.75
C GLU A 27 23.59 -3.24 -17.42
N THR A 28 22.41 -3.42 -16.82
CA THR A 28 21.49 -2.31 -16.51
C THR A 28 21.61 -1.94 -15.02
N LYS A 29 22.07 -0.70 -14.75
CA LYS A 29 22.49 -0.24 -13.41
C LYS A 29 21.37 -0.21 -12.36
N ASP A 30 20.10 -0.04 -12.75
CA ASP A 30 18.94 -0.11 -11.86
C ASP A 30 17.72 -0.69 -12.59
N PRO A 31 17.08 -1.78 -12.11
CA PRO A 31 15.87 -2.32 -12.71
C PRO A 31 14.68 -1.36 -12.75
N PHE A 32 14.58 -0.42 -11.81
CA PHE A 32 13.45 0.50 -11.74
C PHE A 32 13.54 1.61 -12.78
N ASP A 33 14.74 2.02 -13.19
CA ASP A 33 14.92 3.06 -14.21
C ASP A 33 14.24 2.67 -15.54
N LEU A 34 14.49 1.45 -16.01
CA LEU A 34 13.94 0.96 -17.28
C LEU A 34 12.41 0.84 -17.22
N VAL A 35 11.89 0.28 -16.13
CA VAL A 35 10.44 0.13 -15.93
C VAL A 35 9.78 1.50 -15.85
N THR A 36 10.39 2.45 -15.14
CA THR A 36 9.83 3.79 -14.99
C THR A 36 9.79 4.53 -16.31
N ARG A 37 10.88 4.50 -17.10
CA ARG A 37 10.88 5.11 -18.45
C ARG A 37 9.79 4.51 -19.34
N THR A 38 9.65 3.19 -19.31
CA THR A 38 8.63 2.48 -20.10
C THR A 38 7.21 2.92 -19.71
N LEU A 39 6.95 3.14 -18.41
CA LEU A 39 5.67 3.70 -17.95
C LEU A 39 5.49 5.16 -18.39
N CYS A 40 6.52 5.99 -18.26
CA CYS A 40 6.49 7.38 -18.70
C CYS A 40 6.18 7.50 -20.20
N ASP A 41 6.79 6.66 -21.04
CA ASP A 41 6.53 6.62 -22.48
C ASP A 41 5.08 6.20 -22.77
N LYS A 42 4.57 5.20 -22.03
CA LYS A 42 3.18 4.76 -22.14
C LYS A 42 2.20 5.86 -21.73
N ILE A 43 2.48 6.62 -20.66
CA ILE A 43 1.66 7.77 -20.25
C ILE A 43 1.76 8.90 -21.27
N SER A 44 2.95 9.16 -21.81
CA SER A 44 3.18 10.23 -22.78
C SER A 44 2.41 10.02 -24.10
N SER A 45 2.12 8.76 -24.43
CA SER A 45 1.27 8.38 -25.57
C SER A 45 -0.24 8.36 -25.26
N SER A 46 -0.64 8.62 -24.01
CA SER A 46 -2.04 8.64 -23.57
C SER A 46 -2.65 10.04 -23.54
N SER A 47 -3.97 10.13 -23.37
CA SER A 47 -4.70 11.39 -23.15
C SER A 47 -4.26 12.13 -21.88
N PHE A 48 -3.56 11.46 -20.96
CA PHE A 48 -3.16 12.01 -19.66
C PHE A 48 -1.77 12.66 -19.67
N ASN A 49 -1.07 12.72 -20.82
CA ASN A 49 0.26 13.32 -20.91
C ASN A 49 0.32 14.76 -20.37
N ALA A 50 -0.68 15.59 -20.68
CA ALA A 50 -0.71 16.97 -20.19
C ALA A 50 -0.80 17.06 -18.66
N LEU A 51 -1.58 16.17 -18.02
CA LEU A 51 -1.63 16.08 -16.57
C LEU A 51 -0.30 15.57 -16.00
N PHE A 52 0.31 14.59 -16.67
CA PHE A 52 1.59 14.02 -16.27
C PHE A 52 2.73 15.04 -16.31
N GLN A 53 2.82 15.86 -17.36
CA GLN A 53 3.82 16.92 -17.49
C GLN A 53 3.67 18.03 -16.43
N ASN A 54 2.45 18.22 -15.90
CA ASN A 54 2.21 19.16 -14.82
C ASN A 54 2.62 18.62 -13.44
N LEU A 55 2.88 17.31 -13.30
CA LEU A 55 3.60 16.84 -12.13
C LEU A 55 5.03 17.35 -12.22
N GLN A 56 5.43 18.14 -11.23
CA GLN A 56 6.84 18.43 -10.96
C GLN A 56 7.53 17.17 -10.44
N LEU A 57 7.61 16.13 -11.27
CA LEU A 57 8.46 14.98 -11.01
C LEU A 57 9.89 15.49 -11.10
N GLU A 58 10.65 15.34 -10.01
CA GLU A 58 12.09 15.54 -10.02
C GLU A 58 12.67 14.75 -11.22
N PRO A 59 13.51 15.38 -12.07
CA PRO A 59 14.05 14.71 -13.24
C PRO A 59 14.84 13.47 -12.82
N LEU A 60 14.64 12.36 -13.56
CA LEU A 60 15.49 11.17 -13.45
C LEU A 60 16.96 11.61 -13.52
N PRO A 61 17.81 11.28 -12.53
CA PRO A 61 19.22 11.60 -12.62
C PRO A 61 19.83 10.84 -13.81
N CYS A 62 20.12 11.56 -14.90
CA CYS A 62 21.04 11.07 -15.90
C CYS A 62 22.41 10.90 -15.24
N THR A 63 22.86 9.65 -15.18
CA THR A 63 24.20 9.18 -14.80
C THR A 63 25.29 10.26 -14.79
N SER A 64 25.97 10.45 -13.65
CA SER A 64 27.43 10.74 -13.50
C SER A 64 27.87 11.71 -12.40
N THR A 65 27.01 12.15 -11.48
CA THR A 65 27.44 12.94 -10.31
C THR A 65 26.70 12.45 -9.06
N GLY A 66 27.40 12.40 -7.92
CA GLY A 66 26.99 11.73 -6.67
C GLY A 66 25.79 12.33 -5.93
N ASN A 67 24.70 12.64 -6.63
CA ASN A 67 23.39 12.82 -6.04
C ASN A 67 22.65 11.47 -6.08
N ASP A 68 22.50 10.86 -4.90
CA ASP A 68 21.77 9.63 -4.58
C ASP A 68 20.24 9.79 -4.80
N ASN A 69 19.80 10.08 -6.03
CA ASN A 69 18.37 10.08 -6.33
C ASN A 69 17.91 8.64 -6.59
N ASP A 70 17.19 8.11 -5.60
CA ASP A 70 16.67 6.76 -5.56
C ASP A 70 15.58 6.53 -6.61
N ALA A 71 15.85 5.68 -7.61
CA ALA A 71 14.93 5.38 -8.72
C ALA A 71 13.55 4.89 -8.25
N ARG A 72 13.45 4.34 -7.03
CA ARG A 72 12.20 3.89 -6.43
C ARG A 72 11.25 5.04 -6.15
N LEU A 73 11.77 6.23 -5.81
CA LEU A 73 10.96 7.41 -5.55
C LEU A 73 10.24 7.85 -6.82
N HIS A 74 10.99 7.92 -7.93
CA HIS A 74 10.43 8.30 -9.21
C HIS A 74 9.42 7.25 -9.71
N TYR A 75 9.75 5.96 -9.59
CA TYR A 75 8.84 4.87 -9.91
C TYR A 75 7.54 4.94 -9.09
N SER A 76 7.65 5.17 -7.77
CA SER A 76 6.47 5.27 -6.90
C SER A 76 5.62 6.50 -7.21
N ASP A 77 6.21 7.63 -7.63
CA ASP A 77 5.45 8.79 -8.09
C ASP A 77 4.66 8.48 -9.36
N VAL A 78 5.26 7.76 -10.33
CA VAL A 78 4.57 7.34 -11.56
C VAL A 78 3.41 6.38 -11.25
N LEU A 79 3.61 5.40 -10.36
CA LEU A 79 2.53 4.51 -9.92
C LEU A 79 1.39 5.27 -9.23
N ARG A 80 1.73 6.25 -8.37
CA ARG A 80 0.75 7.11 -7.70
C ARG A 80 -0.04 7.96 -8.70
N PHE A 81 0.61 8.47 -9.74
CA PHE A 81 -0.07 9.18 -10.82
C PHE A 81 -1.08 8.29 -11.53
N ILE A 82 -0.65 7.10 -11.98
CA ILE A 82 -1.52 6.15 -12.69
C ILE A 82 -2.74 5.79 -11.84
N LEU A 83 -2.55 5.47 -10.56
CA LEU A 83 -3.64 5.16 -9.65
C LEU A 83 -4.53 6.37 -9.36
N SER A 84 -3.96 7.58 -9.27
CA SER A 84 -4.75 8.82 -9.08
C SER A 84 -5.67 9.07 -10.26
N VAL A 85 -5.14 9.00 -11.48
CA VAL A 85 -5.92 9.17 -12.71
C VAL A 85 -7.03 8.14 -12.76
N PHE A 86 -6.74 6.88 -12.42
CA PHE A 86 -7.77 5.85 -12.32
C PHE A 86 -8.85 6.21 -11.29
N CYS A 87 -8.48 6.68 -10.09
CA CYS A 87 -9.43 7.11 -9.07
C CYS A 87 -10.34 8.25 -9.57
N ASP A 88 -9.77 9.24 -10.25
CA ASP A 88 -10.50 10.40 -10.75
C ASP A 88 -11.49 10.00 -11.86
N GLU A 89 -11.07 9.18 -12.81
CA GLU A 89 -11.94 8.67 -13.87
C GLU A 89 -13.02 7.71 -13.35
N ALA A 90 -12.68 6.86 -12.37
CA ALA A 90 -13.64 5.96 -11.72
C ALA A 90 -14.73 6.77 -10.96
N SER A 91 -14.31 7.80 -10.24
CA SER A 91 -15.23 8.66 -9.49
C SER A 91 -16.11 9.50 -10.42
N ALA A 92 -15.58 9.94 -11.56
CA ALA A 92 -16.33 10.69 -12.57
C ALA A 92 -17.32 9.82 -13.39
N THR A 93 -17.10 8.51 -13.44
CA THR A 93 -17.99 7.55 -14.12
C THR A 93 -19.08 6.98 -13.22
N ALA A 94 -18.94 7.08 -11.90
CA ALA A 94 -19.98 6.73 -10.94
C ALA A 94 -21.20 7.65 -11.13
N LEU A 95 -22.24 7.16 -11.79
CA LEU A 95 -23.51 7.87 -11.91
C LEU A 95 -24.19 7.95 -10.52
N PRO A 96 -25.00 8.99 -10.25
CA PRO A 96 -25.76 9.12 -8.99
C PRO A 96 -26.93 8.12 -8.86
N THR A 97 -27.09 7.21 -9.80
CA THR A 97 -28.06 6.12 -9.80
C THR A 97 -27.34 4.82 -9.48
N ASP A 98 -27.95 3.94 -8.69
CA ASP A 98 -27.44 2.66 -8.13
C ASP A 98 -26.72 1.67 -9.08
N ASP A 99 -26.54 2.01 -10.36
CA ASP A 99 -25.62 1.35 -11.29
C ASP A 99 -24.18 1.80 -11.04
N TRP A 100 -23.70 1.41 -9.87
CA TRP A 100 -22.28 1.35 -9.55
C TRP A 100 -21.54 0.60 -10.67
N THR A 101 -20.55 1.21 -11.32
CA THR A 101 -19.72 0.58 -12.35
C THR A 101 -18.98 -0.60 -11.72
N ALA A 102 -19.55 -1.79 -11.86
CA ALA A 102 -18.97 -3.01 -11.33
C ALA A 102 -17.62 -3.25 -12.01
N LEU A 103 -16.53 -3.10 -11.23
CA LEU A 103 -15.20 -3.47 -11.69
C LEU A 103 -15.17 -4.99 -11.91
N SER A 104 -14.71 -5.41 -13.08
CA SER A 104 -14.45 -6.82 -13.35
C SER A 104 -13.34 -7.35 -12.44
N SER A 105 -13.32 -8.67 -12.20
CA SER A 105 -12.26 -9.30 -11.38
C SER A 105 -10.86 -9.03 -11.93
N LYS A 106 -10.70 -8.97 -13.26
CA LYS A 106 -9.44 -8.62 -13.92
C LYS A 106 -9.01 -7.19 -13.58
N GLN A 107 -9.96 -6.25 -13.53
CA GLN A 107 -9.67 -4.86 -13.17
C GLN A 107 -9.23 -4.74 -11.71
N ILE A 108 -9.95 -5.39 -10.81
CA ILE A 108 -9.60 -5.45 -9.39
C ILE A 108 -8.19 -6.04 -9.21
N GLU A 109 -7.89 -7.16 -9.87
CA GLU A 109 -6.58 -7.80 -9.76
C GLU A 109 -5.43 -6.90 -10.24
N ALA A 110 -5.60 -6.19 -11.36
CA ALA A 110 -4.59 -5.27 -11.87
C ALA A 110 -4.34 -4.12 -10.88
N ILE A 111 -5.40 -3.52 -10.31
CA ILE A 111 -5.29 -2.46 -9.30
C ILE A 111 -4.54 -2.97 -8.07
N ILE A 112 -4.90 -4.17 -7.58
CA ILE A 112 -4.27 -4.78 -6.40
C ILE A 112 -2.78 -5.03 -6.64
N ARG A 113 -2.38 -5.52 -7.83
CA ARG A 113 -0.97 -5.75 -8.18
C ARG A 113 -0.19 -4.44 -8.31
N THR A 114 -0.76 -3.43 -8.96
CA THR A 114 -0.14 -2.10 -9.08
C THR A 114 0.03 -1.44 -7.71
N PHE A 115 -0.97 -1.55 -6.83
CA PHE A 115 -0.87 -1.04 -5.47
C PHE A 115 0.14 -1.84 -4.62
N GLU A 116 0.24 -3.15 -4.80
CA GLU A 116 1.27 -3.98 -4.15
C GLU A 116 2.69 -3.52 -4.52
N MET A 117 2.92 -3.20 -5.80
CA MET A 117 4.18 -2.60 -6.22
C MET A 117 4.40 -1.24 -5.55
N LEU A 118 3.38 -0.38 -5.51
CA LEU A 118 3.49 0.91 -4.82
C LEU A 118 3.87 0.73 -3.34
N VAL A 119 3.18 -0.14 -2.59
CA VAL A 119 3.50 -0.46 -1.19
C VAL A 119 4.97 -0.87 -1.03
N ALA A 120 5.46 -1.73 -1.92
CA ALA A 120 6.85 -2.18 -1.89
C ALA A 120 7.86 -1.03 -2.09
N MET A 121 7.53 -0.06 -2.93
CA MET A 121 8.43 1.04 -3.32
C MET A 121 8.33 2.26 -2.41
N SER A 122 7.16 2.53 -1.81
CA SER A 122 6.90 3.75 -1.05
C SER A 122 6.71 3.50 0.45
N ILE A 123 5.99 2.46 0.85
CA ILE A 123 5.70 2.21 2.29
C ILE A 123 6.87 1.49 2.93
N LEU A 124 7.27 0.33 2.39
CA LEU A 124 8.28 -0.51 3.03
C LEU A 124 9.63 0.19 3.25
N PRO A 125 10.13 1.04 2.34
CA PRO A 125 11.37 1.79 2.59
C PRO A 125 11.16 2.97 3.55
N SER A 126 9.92 3.37 3.80
CA SER A 126 9.57 4.51 4.65
C SER A 126 9.22 4.12 6.09
N ILE A 127 9.11 2.82 6.40
CA ILE A 127 8.86 2.32 7.75
C ILE A 127 10.14 1.73 8.37
N ASP A 128 10.22 1.77 9.70
CA ASP A 128 11.36 1.19 10.41
C ASP A 128 11.41 -0.34 10.25
N GLN A 129 12.60 -0.91 10.33
CA GLN A 129 12.79 -2.36 10.18
C GLN A 129 11.95 -3.15 11.20
N GLY A 130 11.32 -4.24 10.75
CA GLY A 130 10.47 -5.08 11.58
C GLY A 130 9.01 -4.60 11.68
N ILE A 131 8.67 -3.44 11.14
CA ILE A 131 7.30 -2.95 11.03
C ILE A 131 6.64 -3.52 9.76
N GLY A 132 5.32 -3.76 9.82
CA GLY A 132 4.55 -4.24 8.67
C GLY A 132 4.77 -5.72 8.35
N VAL A 133 4.43 -6.07 7.11
CA VAL A 133 4.59 -7.42 6.55
C VAL A 133 5.90 -7.47 5.77
N PRO A 134 6.72 -8.52 5.93
CA PRO A 134 7.99 -8.66 5.23
C PRO A 134 7.82 -8.61 3.70
N LEU A 135 8.75 -7.94 3.04
CA LEU A 135 8.73 -7.79 1.58
C LEU A 135 8.77 -9.14 0.86
N GLU A 136 9.48 -10.13 1.40
CA GLU A 136 9.66 -11.44 0.77
C GLU A 136 8.32 -12.17 0.54
N LYS A 137 7.25 -11.75 1.24
CA LYS A 137 5.89 -12.23 1.03
C LYS A 137 5.13 -11.53 -0.09
N ARG A 138 5.61 -10.37 -0.52
CA ARG A 138 4.94 -9.45 -1.46
C ARG A 138 5.59 -9.48 -2.83
N VAL A 139 6.93 -9.46 -2.87
CA VAL A 139 7.68 -9.32 -4.11
C VAL A 139 8.83 -10.32 -4.14
N THR A 140 8.85 -11.18 -5.16
CA THR A 140 9.87 -12.23 -5.30
C THR A 140 11.18 -11.75 -5.93
N PHE A 141 11.15 -10.62 -6.64
CA PHE A 141 12.29 -10.13 -7.42
C PHE A 141 13.16 -9.10 -6.70
N VAL A 142 12.76 -8.59 -5.53
CA VAL A 142 13.60 -7.68 -4.74
C VAL A 142 14.06 -8.37 -3.46
N LYS A 143 15.38 -8.54 -3.31
CA LYS A 143 15.95 -9.42 -2.27
C LYS A 143 16.35 -8.70 -0.98
N ILE A 144 16.71 -7.42 -1.05
CA ILE A 144 17.13 -6.60 0.10
C ILE A 144 16.75 -5.15 -0.18
N TRP A 145 16.24 -4.45 0.84
CA TRP A 145 15.86 -3.03 0.73
C TRP A 145 16.63 -2.19 1.73
N LYS A 146 17.06 -1.01 1.27
CA LYS A 146 17.53 0.06 2.16
C LYS A 146 16.36 1.01 2.46
N PRO A 147 16.17 1.40 3.73
CA PRO A 147 15.17 2.42 4.09
C PRO A 147 15.58 3.77 3.50
N PHE A 148 14.61 4.65 3.26
CA PHE A 148 14.88 6.06 2.97
C PHE A 148 15.47 6.72 4.21
N LEU A 149 16.54 7.50 4.02
CA LEU A 149 17.26 8.13 5.13
C LEU A 149 16.62 9.44 5.58
N ASP A 150 16.03 10.20 4.65
CA ASP A 150 15.38 11.47 4.96
C ASP A 150 13.96 11.28 5.50
N ALA A 151 13.71 11.79 6.70
CA ALA A 151 12.41 11.76 7.35
C ALA A 151 11.33 12.49 6.53
N SER A 152 11.68 13.58 5.84
CA SER A 152 10.72 14.37 5.05
C SER A 152 10.23 13.56 3.85
N GLN A 153 11.15 12.91 3.13
CA GLN A 153 10.82 11.95 2.08
C GLN A 153 9.94 10.81 2.60
N ARG A 154 10.30 10.19 3.73
CA ARG A 154 9.50 9.11 4.34
C ARG A 154 8.06 9.56 4.61
N ILE A 155 7.88 10.71 5.25
CA ILE A 155 6.56 11.29 5.55
C ILE A 155 5.77 11.48 4.25
N GLN A 156 6.38 12.12 3.26
CA GLN A 156 5.73 12.41 1.98
C GLN A 156 5.31 11.13 1.23
N GLN A 157 6.17 10.11 1.23
CA GLN A 157 5.89 8.81 0.59
C GLN A 157 4.73 8.09 1.27
N LEU A 158 4.72 8.06 2.61
CA LEU A 158 3.66 7.45 3.41
C LEU A 158 2.32 8.19 3.19
N GLN A 159 2.29 9.52 3.36
CA GLN A 159 1.08 10.33 3.19
C GLN A 159 0.44 10.14 1.82
N LYS A 160 1.21 10.35 0.75
CA LYS A 160 0.70 10.24 -0.62
C LYS A 160 0.19 8.83 -0.91
N THR A 161 0.85 7.79 -0.40
CA THR A 161 0.41 6.40 -0.64
C THR A 161 -0.86 6.06 0.14
N LEU A 162 -0.98 6.52 1.39
CA LEU A 162 -2.16 6.33 2.23
C LEU A 162 -3.39 7.04 1.66
N GLN A 163 -3.21 8.23 1.09
CA GLN A 163 -4.28 8.95 0.38
C GLN A 163 -4.78 8.17 -0.85
N ILE A 164 -3.88 7.56 -1.62
CA ILE A 164 -4.27 6.68 -2.73
C ILE A 164 -5.03 5.46 -2.23
N PHE A 165 -4.58 4.82 -1.15
CA PHE A 165 -5.29 3.68 -0.56
C PHE A 165 -6.73 4.04 -0.18
N GLN A 166 -6.93 5.19 0.48
CA GLN A 166 -8.26 5.68 0.86
C GLN A 166 -9.12 5.96 -0.36
N ARG A 167 -8.59 6.68 -1.35
CA ARG A 167 -9.31 6.95 -2.62
C ARG A 167 -9.73 5.65 -3.30
N LEU A 168 -8.85 4.65 -3.39
CA LEU A 168 -9.19 3.35 -3.96
C LEU A 168 -10.26 2.60 -3.16
N CYS A 169 -10.27 2.72 -1.82
CA CYS A 169 -11.33 2.13 -0.99
C CYS A 169 -12.69 2.80 -1.20
N ASP A 170 -12.72 4.07 -1.58
CA ASP A 170 -13.95 4.80 -1.85
C ASP A 170 -14.48 4.53 -3.27
N ILE A 171 -13.64 3.96 -4.16
CA ILE A 171 -14.04 3.66 -5.54
C ILE A 171 -15.04 2.54 -5.66
N ASN A 172 -14.93 1.44 -4.87
CA ASN A 172 -15.79 0.24 -4.93
C ASN A 172 -15.71 -0.67 -3.71
N ASP A 173 -16.86 -1.13 -3.21
CA ASP A 173 -16.94 -2.03 -2.04
C ASP A 173 -16.21 -3.36 -2.27
N GLY A 174 -16.33 -3.94 -3.46
CA GLY A 174 -15.59 -5.16 -3.83
C GLY A 174 -14.08 -4.93 -3.83
N LEU A 175 -13.62 -3.82 -4.44
CA LEU A 175 -12.21 -3.42 -4.41
C LEU A 175 -11.73 -3.13 -2.98
N LYS A 176 -12.53 -2.42 -2.18
CA LYS A 176 -12.27 -2.09 -0.78
C LYS A 176 -12.06 -3.34 0.07
N ILE A 177 -12.93 -4.35 -0.07
CA ILE A 177 -12.78 -5.63 0.63
C ILE A 177 -11.43 -6.27 0.27
N GLN A 178 -11.08 -6.30 -1.01
CA GLN A 178 -9.79 -6.87 -1.46
C GLN A 178 -8.60 -6.08 -0.93
N LEU A 179 -8.66 -4.75 -0.97
CA LEU A 179 -7.61 -3.86 -0.46
C LEU A 179 -7.40 -4.03 1.05
N ILE A 180 -8.48 -4.03 1.83
CA ILE A 180 -8.43 -4.24 3.28
C ILE A 180 -7.84 -5.62 3.59
N SER A 181 -8.31 -6.68 2.92
CA SER A 181 -7.85 -8.03 3.17
C SER A 181 -6.34 -8.23 2.95
N LYS A 182 -5.73 -7.44 2.06
CA LYS A 182 -4.33 -7.61 1.65
C LYS A 182 -3.37 -6.57 2.23
N PHE A 183 -3.82 -5.33 2.45
CA PHE A 183 -2.96 -4.20 2.76
C PHE A 183 -3.31 -3.47 4.07
N LEU A 184 -4.33 -3.91 4.82
CA LEU A 184 -4.63 -3.31 6.12
C LEU A 184 -3.42 -3.31 7.09
N PRO A 185 -2.57 -4.36 7.15
CA PRO A 185 -1.34 -4.32 7.93
C PRO A 185 -0.38 -3.20 7.54
N ASP A 186 -0.22 -2.94 6.23
CA ASP A 186 0.66 -1.88 5.73
C ASP A 186 0.04 -0.50 6.01
N PHE A 187 -1.28 -0.39 5.85
CA PHE A 187 -2.03 0.83 6.15
C PHE A 187 -1.89 1.21 7.63
N ILE A 188 -2.10 0.28 8.56
CA ILE A 188 -1.87 0.48 10.00
C ILE A 188 -0.41 0.88 10.23
N SER A 189 0.53 0.09 9.71
CA SER A 189 1.96 0.30 9.92
C SER A 189 2.45 1.67 9.45
N ALA A 190 2.01 2.10 8.28
CA ALA A 190 2.34 3.38 7.69
C ALA A 190 1.78 4.55 8.51
N ASN A 191 0.54 4.45 9.00
CA ASN A 191 -0.06 5.48 9.85
C ASN A 191 0.62 5.56 11.23
N GLU A 192 0.93 4.42 11.86
CA GLU A 192 1.69 4.42 13.12
C GLU A 192 3.10 5.01 12.93
N GLN A 193 3.74 4.76 11.79
CA GLN A 193 5.03 5.37 11.45
C GLN A 193 4.91 6.90 11.29
N LEU A 194 3.86 7.41 10.65
CA LEU A 194 3.62 8.85 10.54
C LEU A 194 3.46 9.50 11.92
N ILE A 195 2.64 8.90 12.79
CA ILE A 195 2.45 9.37 14.16
C ILE A 195 3.78 9.38 14.91
N GLN A 196 4.60 8.34 14.77
CA GLN A 196 5.93 8.28 15.38
C GLN A 196 6.89 9.35 14.84
N LEU A 197 6.76 9.74 13.57
CA LEU A 197 7.51 10.84 12.96
C LEU A 197 6.92 12.23 13.28
N ASN A 198 5.94 12.30 14.20
CA ASN A 198 5.19 13.50 14.58
C ASN A 198 4.38 14.15 13.45
N ASP A 199 4.04 13.37 12.41
CA ASP A 199 3.10 13.79 11.38
C ASP A 199 1.69 13.29 11.71
N LEU A 200 0.79 14.24 12.03
CA LEU A 200 -0.58 13.93 12.47
C LEU A 200 -1.63 14.23 11.40
N LEU A 201 -1.22 14.57 10.18
CA LEU A 201 -2.11 15.07 9.13
C LEU A 201 -3.26 14.09 8.82
N LEU A 202 -2.96 12.79 8.78
CA LEU A 202 -3.92 11.73 8.44
C LEU A 202 -4.46 10.98 9.66
N LYS A 203 -4.14 11.43 10.89
CA LYS A 203 -4.44 10.68 12.11
C LYS A 203 -5.94 10.47 12.30
N ASP A 204 -6.73 11.53 12.14
CA ASP A 204 -8.18 11.45 12.37
C ASP A 204 -8.86 10.58 11.31
N ASP A 205 -8.42 10.66 10.06
CA ASP A 205 -8.90 9.81 8.97
C ASP A 205 -8.55 8.34 9.22
N TYR A 206 -7.35 8.06 9.72
CA TYR A 206 -6.93 6.73 10.12
C TYR A 206 -7.79 6.16 11.25
N GLU A 207 -8.00 6.91 12.33
CA GLU A 207 -8.84 6.47 13.45
C GLU A 207 -10.30 6.28 13.02
N SER A 208 -10.83 7.16 12.16
CA SER A 208 -12.17 7.05 11.58
C SER A 208 -12.30 5.83 10.68
N PHE A 209 -11.29 5.55 9.84
CA PHE A 209 -11.26 4.38 8.97
C PHE A 209 -11.30 3.09 9.79
N LEU A 210 -10.46 2.97 10.82
CA LEU A 210 -10.45 1.79 11.69
C LEU A 210 -11.81 1.58 12.38
N LYS A 211 -12.44 2.63 12.90
CA LYS A 211 -13.77 2.52 13.58
C LYS A 211 -14.88 1.98 12.68
N LYS A 212 -14.74 2.10 11.36
CA LYS A 212 -15.72 1.58 10.38
C LYS A 212 -15.54 0.08 10.09
N LEU A 213 -14.43 -0.53 10.50
CA LEU A 213 -14.15 -1.94 10.26
C LEU A 213 -14.68 -2.82 11.42
N PRO A 214 -15.02 -4.09 11.15
CA PRO A 214 -15.31 -5.04 12.20
C PRO A 214 -14.13 -5.18 13.17
N LEU A 215 -14.39 -5.08 14.47
CA LEU A 215 -13.33 -5.12 15.48
C LEU A 215 -12.49 -6.41 15.41
N SER A 216 -13.11 -7.54 15.06
CA SER A 216 -12.40 -8.82 14.86
C SER A 216 -11.34 -8.74 13.76
N VAL A 217 -11.63 -8.07 12.65
CA VAL A 217 -10.68 -7.84 11.55
C VAL A 217 -9.51 -6.99 12.04
N ILE A 218 -9.79 -5.90 12.76
CA ILE A 218 -8.74 -5.03 13.30
C ILE A 218 -7.84 -5.78 14.30
N MET A 219 -8.43 -6.53 15.22
CA MET A 219 -7.71 -7.31 16.23
C MET A 219 -6.80 -8.36 15.58
N LYS A 220 -7.28 -9.04 14.55
CA LYS A 220 -6.47 -9.98 13.76
C LYS A 220 -5.23 -9.29 13.19
N GLU A 221 -5.39 -8.12 12.58
CA GLU A 221 -4.23 -7.40 12.02
C GLU A 221 -3.27 -6.91 13.11
N PHE A 222 -3.77 -6.47 14.27
CA PHE A 222 -2.91 -6.13 15.41
C PHE A 222 -2.14 -7.34 15.94
N LEU A 223 -2.76 -8.51 16.04
CA LEU A 223 -2.09 -9.76 16.42
C LEU A 223 -1.01 -10.14 15.39
N LEU A 224 -1.33 -10.03 14.09
CA LEU A 224 -0.38 -10.24 13.00
C LEU A 224 0.84 -9.32 13.11
N LEU A 225 0.60 -8.03 13.35
CA LEU A 225 1.65 -7.01 13.45
C LEU A 225 2.50 -7.16 14.71
N TYR A 226 1.86 -7.46 15.85
CA TYR A 226 2.50 -7.62 17.17
C TYR A 226 3.33 -8.91 17.25
N GLY A 227 2.70 -10.07 17.02
CA GLY A 227 3.34 -11.37 17.24
C GLY A 227 3.96 -12.00 16.01
N GLY A 228 3.75 -11.41 14.82
CA GLY A 228 4.10 -12.06 13.56
C GLY A 228 3.34 -13.37 13.32
N PHE A 229 2.20 -13.55 13.99
CA PHE A 229 1.40 -14.77 13.93
C PHE A 229 0.91 -15.00 12.50
N GLY A 230 1.02 -16.24 11.98
CA GLY A 230 0.66 -16.53 10.59
C GLY A 230 1.67 -16.01 9.55
N LEU A 231 2.76 -15.33 9.95
CA LEU A 231 3.78 -14.88 9.01
C LEU A 231 4.82 -15.94 8.63
N GLY A 232 4.92 -17.09 9.30
CA GLY A 232 5.78 -18.20 8.87
C GLY A 232 7.20 -17.78 8.47
N GLY A 233 8.09 -17.55 9.44
CA GLY A 233 9.48 -17.17 9.19
C GLY A 233 10.08 -16.28 10.27
N ARG A 234 11.38 -15.98 10.19
CA ARG A 234 12.06 -15.02 11.09
C ARG A 234 11.73 -13.59 10.65
N LYS A 235 10.72 -12.97 11.25
CA LYS A 235 10.49 -11.51 11.15
C LYS A 235 11.55 -10.79 11.99
N ALA A 236 12.12 -9.70 11.46
CA ALA A 236 12.94 -8.80 12.28
C ALA A 236 12.08 -8.26 13.44
N MET A 237 12.67 -8.15 14.64
CA MET A 237 11.92 -7.65 15.80
C MET A 237 11.49 -6.21 15.54
N ALA A 238 10.18 -5.94 15.68
CA ALA A 238 9.66 -4.60 15.57
C ALA A 238 10.19 -3.70 16.71
N PRO A 239 10.35 -2.39 16.49
CA PRO A 239 10.82 -1.48 17.52
C PRO A 239 9.82 -1.38 18.68
N ALA A 240 10.33 -1.12 19.88
CA ALA A 240 9.53 -1.09 21.12
C ALA A 240 8.38 -0.08 21.07
N TRP A 241 8.59 1.07 20.41
CA TRP A 241 7.54 2.10 20.24
C TRP A 241 6.35 1.54 19.46
N PHE A 242 6.60 0.76 18.40
CA PHE A 242 5.56 0.19 17.55
C PHE A 242 4.80 -0.89 18.31
N MET A 243 5.53 -1.77 19.01
CA MET A 243 4.93 -2.80 19.86
C MET A 243 4.06 -2.22 20.96
N THR A 244 4.47 -1.09 21.55
CA THR A 244 3.71 -0.36 22.56
C THR A 244 2.44 0.25 21.95
N SER A 245 2.53 0.85 20.76
CA SER A 245 1.35 1.42 20.09
C SER A 245 0.31 0.34 19.75
N ILE A 246 0.74 -0.75 19.11
CA ILE A 246 -0.16 -1.84 18.71
C ILE A 246 -0.76 -2.54 19.93
N SER A 247 0.02 -2.80 20.99
CA SER A 247 -0.50 -3.44 22.21
C SER A 247 -1.51 -2.57 22.94
N LYS A 248 -1.33 -1.24 22.95
CA LYS A 248 -2.33 -0.32 23.49
C LYS A 248 -3.65 -0.44 22.72
N LYS A 249 -3.60 -0.39 21.39
CA LYS A 249 -4.81 -0.50 20.54
C LYS A 249 -5.50 -1.86 20.68
N LEU A 250 -4.73 -2.93 20.80
CA LEU A 250 -5.25 -4.26 21.08
C LEU A 250 -5.95 -4.32 22.46
N SER A 251 -5.35 -3.70 23.48
CA SER A 251 -5.91 -3.61 24.83
C SER A 251 -7.22 -2.81 24.85
N ASP A 252 -7.25 -1.68 24.14
CA ASP A 252 -8.45 -0.85 23.99
C ASP A 252 -9.58 -1.65 23.29
N GLY A 253 -9.23 -2.42 22.26
CA GLY A 253 -10.16 -3.33 21.61
C GLY A 253 -10.69 -4.41 22.56
N LEU A 254 -9.82 -5.00 23.39
CA LEU A 254 -10.21 -6.04 24.34
C LEU A 254 -11.15 -5.50 25.43
N ALA A 255 -10.94 -4.26 25.87
CA ALA A 255 -11.78 -3.58 26.84
C ALA A 255 -13.16 -3.17 26.28
N SER A 256 -13.35 -3.22 24.96
CA SER A 256 -14.61 -2.85 24.30
C SER A 256 -15.71 -3.93 24.46
N PRO A 257 -16.99 -3.60 24.23
CA PRO A 257 -18.08 -4.57 24.24
C PRO A 257 -17.82 -5.73 23.28
N LYS A 258 -17.93 -6.96 23.77
CA LYS A 258 -17.59 -8.20 23.03
C LYS A 258 -16.12 -8.30 22.61
N GLY A 259 -15.21 -7.52 23.22
CA GLY A 259 -13.78 -7.53 22.91
C GLY A 259 -13.16 -8.93 22.96
N LEU A 260 -13.44 -9.70 24.01
CA LEU A 260 -12.96 -11.08 24.14
C LEU A 260 -13.46 -12.00 23.02
N SER A 261 -14.75 -11.89 22.65
CA SER A 261 -15.32 -12.70 21.56
C SER A 261 -14.68 -12.36 20.22
N ASN A 262 -14.43 -11.08 19.94
CA ASN A 262 -13.76 -10.64 18.72
C ASN A 262 -12.30 -11.11 18.69
N LEU A 263 -11.62 -11.11 19.84
CA LEU A 263 -10.25 -11.61 19.96
C LEU A 263 -10.18 -13.12 19.68
N LEU A 264 -11.10 -13.91 20.24
CA LEU A 264 -11.18 -15.35 19.99
C LEU A 264 -11.43 -15.65 18.51
N PHE A 265 -12.33 -14.90 17.87
CA PHE A 265 -12.56 -15.02 16.43
C PHE A 265 -11.32 -14.67 15.61
N ALA A 266 -10.58 -13.62 15.98
CA ALA A 266 -9.33 -13.26 15.33
C ALA A 266 -8.26 -14.36 15.45
N PHE A 267 -8.17 -15.04 16.59
CA PHE A 267 -7.27 -16.18 16.76
C PHE A 267 -7.68 -17.38 15.90
N ASP A 268 -8.97 -17.66 15.80
CA ASP A 268 -9.49 -18.74 14.95
C ASP A 268 -9.15 -18.50 13.48
N GLU A 269 -9.36 -17.28 12.97
CA GLU A 269 -9.00 -16.90 11.60
C GLU A 269 -7.50 -16.98 11.31
N LEU A 270 -6.65 -16.77 12.32
CA LEU A 270 -5.19 -16.94 12.19
C LEU A 270 -4.76 -18.42 12.24
N GLY A 271 -5.70 -19.35 12.40
CA GLY A 271 -5.42 -20.78 12.56
C GLY A 271 -4.79 -21.10 13.92
N MET A 272 -4.98 -20.24 14.92
CA MET A 272 -4.31 -20.28 16.23
C MET A 272 -5.21 -20.81 17.35
N ALA A 273 -6.37 -21.38 17.02
CA ALA A 273 -7.30 -21.97 17.98
C ALA A 273 -6.64 -23.03 18.90
N PHE A 274 -5.59 -23.71 18.42
CA PHE A 274 -4.86 -24.74 19.19
C PHE A 274 -4.02 -24.19 20.36
N LEU A 275 -3.65 -22.89 20.35
CA LEU A 275 -2.94 -22.29 21.49
C LEU A 275 -3.87 -22.02 22.67
N LEU A 276 -5.17 -21.87 22.41
CA LEU A 276 -6.19 -21.68 23.45
C LEU A 276 -6.62 -23.01 24.08
N SER A 277 -6.48 -24.13 23.36
CA SER A 277 -6.75 -25.48 23.90
C SER A 277 -5.68 -26.04 24.84
N GLY A 278 -4.58 -25.30 25.05
CA GLY A 278 -3.51 -25.67 25.99
C GLY A 278 -3.50 -24.90 27.32
N VAL A 279 -4.47 -24.00 27.53
CA VAL A 279 -4.53 -23.09 28.69
C VAL A 279 -5.79 -23.30 29.55
N PHE A 280 -6.62 -24.31 29.23
CA PHE A 280 -7.74 -24.76 30.05
C PHE A 280 -7.65 -26.25 30.33
#